data_AF-A0A9E2PDK7-F1
#
_entry.id   AF-A0A9E2PDK7-F1
#
_cell.length_a   1.000
_cell.length_b   1.000
_cell.length_c   1.000
_cell.angle_alpha   90.00
_cell.angle_beta   90.00
_cell.angle_gamma   90.00
#
_symmetry.space_group_name_H-M   'P 1'
#
loop_
_entity.id
_entity.type
_entity.pdbx_description
1 polymer ?
#
loop_
_entity_poly.entity_id
_entity_poly.type
_entity_poly.pdbx_seq_one_letter_code
_entity_poly.pdbx_strand_id
1 'polypeptide(L)'
;VVDLTVVSIAKLIQGTLSVKTLGGPIMIAEMAGQQAREGAANFVYFIALISINLAVLNFLPIPVLDGGHLLFFFIEAAIGKPVNTKIREVAQQVGIFILVILMIFVFYNDITRYFFS
;
A
#
# COMPACT_ATOMS: atom_id res chain seq x y z
N VAL A 1 -14.09 9.98 20.88
CA VAL A 1 -13.81 10.13 19.43
C VAL A 1 -12.36 10.57 19.20
N VAL A 2 -11.90 11.63 19.88
CA VAL A 2 -10.51 12.12 19.80
C VAL A 2 -9.47 11.06 20.19
N ASP A 3 -9.74 10.25 21.22
CA ASP A 3 -8.81 9.18 21.65
C ASP A 3 -8.62 8.07 20.61
N LEU A 4 -9.68 7.74 19.85
CA LEU A 4 -9.60 6.76 18.76
C LEU A 4 -8.77 7.29 17.60
N THR A 5 -8.86 8.59 17.30
CA THR A 5 -8.07 9.23 16.23
C THR A 5 -6.58 9.25 16.56
N VAL A 6 -6.23 9.59 17.81
CA VAL A 6 -4.84 9.63 18.28
C VAL A 6 -4.23 8.22 18.31
N VAL A 7 -4.98 7.22 18.77
CA VAL A 7 -4.54 5.82 18.78
C VAL A 7 -4.35 5.26 17.36
N SER A 8 -5.22 5.63 16.41
CA SER A 8 -5.08 5.23 15.00
C SER A 8 -3.83 5.82 14.35
N ILE A 9 -3.51 7.10 14.62
CA ILE A 9 -2.29 7.75 14.13
C ILE A 9 -1.04 7.12 14.76
N ALA A 10 -1.08 6.81 16.07
CA ALA A 10 0.02 6.14 16.75
C ALA A 10 0.28 4.73 16.21
N LYS A 11 -0.77 3.97 15.88
CA LYS A 11 -0.66 2.63 15.27
C LYS A 11 -0.17 2.66 13.81
N LEU A 12 -0.50 3.72 13.07
CA LEU A 12 0.06 3.99 11.73
C LEU A 12 1.58 4.23 11.79
N ILE A 13 2.04 4.98 12.78
CA ILE A 13 3.47 5.27 12.98
C ILE A 13 4.24 4.03 13.49
N GLN A 14 3.59 3.18 14.27
CA GLN A 14 4.19 1.93 14.80
C GLN A 14 4.32 0.81 13.76
N GLY A 15 3.91 1.00 12.49
CA GLY A 15 4.03 -0.01 11.43
C GLY A 15 3.25 -1.29 11.70
N THR A 16 2.30 -1.27 12.65
CA THR A 16 1.56 -2.46 13.11
C THR A 16 0.37 -2.80 12.20
N LEU A 17 0.12 -2.00 11.17
CA LEU A 17 -0.80 -2.37 10.09
C LEU A 17 -0.08 -3.31 9.14
N SER A 18 -0.13 -4.58 9.53
CA SER A 18 0.43 -5.68 8.78
C SER A 18 -0.24 -5.71 7.40
N VAL A 19 0.57 -5.65 6.36
CA VAL A 19 0.16 -5.95 4.97
C VAL A 19 -0.39 -7.40 4.86
N LYS A 20 -0.27 -8.21 5.92
CA LYS A 20 -0.92 -9.53 6.06
C LYS A 20 -2.38 -9.50 6.53
N THR A 21 -2.85 -8.39 7.11
CA THR A 21 -4.27 -8.21 7.50
C THR A 21 -5.11 -7.54 6.41
N LEU A 22 -4.46 -6.93 5.41
CA LEU A 22 -5.12 -6.63 4.15
C LEU A 22 -5.17 -7.93 3.35
N GLY A 23 -6.34 -8.57 3.34
CA GLY A 23 -6.60 -9.67 2.40
C GLY A 23 -6.35 -9.23 0.96
N GLY A 24 -6.32 -10.20 0.04
CA GLY A 24 -6.14 -9.87 -1.37
C GLY A 24 -7.29 -8.99 -1.92
N PRO A 25 -7.17 -8.55 -3.19
CA PRO A 25 -8.14 -7.66 -3.83
C PRO A 25 -9.60 -8.12 -3.74
N ILE A 26 -9.85 -9.44 -3.80
CA ILE A 26 -11.18 -10.05 -3.68
C ILE A 26 -11.68 -9.91 -2.24
N MET A 27 -10.84 -10.21 -1.24
CA MET A 27 -11.21 -10.04 0.17
C MET A 27 -11.52 -8.57 0.51
N ILE A 28 -10.75 -7.62 -0.04
CA ILE A 28 -11.04 -6.18 0.13
C ILE A 28 -12.41 -5.83 -0.48
N ALA A 29 -12.73 -6.36 -1.67
CA ALA A 29 -14.02 -6.14 -2.31
C ALA A 29 -15.19 -6.74 -1.50
N GLU A 30 -15.01 -7.93 -0.93
CA GLU A 30 -16.01 -8.56 -0.08
C GLU A 30 -16.25 -7.74 1.20
N MET A 31 -15.18 -7.33 1.88
CA MET A 31 -15.26 -6.46 3.06
C MET A 31 -15.93 -5.12 2.73
N ALA A 32 -15.61 -4.52 1.59
CA ALA A 32 -16.27 -3.30 1.12
C ALA A 32 -17.79 -3.50 0.97
N GLY A 33 -18.21 -4.63 0.39
CA GLY A 33 -19.62 -4.98 0.25
C GLY A 33 -20.33 -5.30 1.57
N GLN A 34 -19.62 -5.83 2.57
CA GLN A 34 -20.16 -6.01 3.93
C GLN A 34 -20.33 -4.65 4.62
N GLN A 35 -19.30 -3.79 4.59
CA GLN A 35 -19.34 -2.45 5.20
C GLN A 35 -20.38 -1.55 4.53
N ALA A 36 -20.59 -1.66 3.22
CA ALA A 36 -21.67 -0.98 2.51
C ALA A 36 -23.07 -1.41 2.97
N ARG A 37 -23.26 -2.69 3.31
CA ARG A 37 -24.53 -3.22 3.83
C ARG A 37 -24.81 -2.77 5.26
N GLU A 38 -23.78 -2.55 6.07
CA GLU A 38 -23.90 -1.99 7.42
C GLU A 38 -24.24 -0.49 7.43
N GLY A 39 -24.03 0.21 6.30
CA GLY A 39 -24.49 1.57 6.08
C GLY A 39 -23.41 2.50 5.51
N ALA A 40 -23.83 3.66 5.02
CA ALA A 40 -22.93 4.61 4.35
C ALA A 40 -21.80 5.12 5.26
N ALA A 41 -22.05 5.29 6.55
CA ALA A 41 -21.03 5.73 7.52
C ALA A 41 -19.90 4.71 7.67
N ASN A 42 -20.23 3.41 7.78
CA ASN A 42 -19.23 2.33 7.89
C ASN A 42 -18.45 2.18 6.59
N PHE A 43 -19.12 2.30 5.45
CA PHE A 43 -18.46 2.27 4.15
C PHE A 43 -17.45 3.41 3.97
N VAL A 44 -17.82 4.64 4.33
CA VAL A 44 -16.90 5.79 4.27
C VAL A 44 -15.72 5.59 5.23
N TYR A 45 -15.96 5.09 6.43
CA TYR A 45 -14.89 4.77 7.37
C TYR A 45 -13.93 3.70 6.83
N PHE A 46 -14.48 2.65 6.21
CA PHE A 46 -13.68 1.60 5.57
C PHE A 46 -12.83 2.15 4.44
N ILE A 47 -13.40 2.96 3.54
CA ILE A 47 -12.65 3.63 2.47
C ILE A 47 -11.54 4.50 3.06
N ALA A 48 -11.86 5.33 4.07
CA ALA A 48 -10.87 6.19 4.71
C ALA A 48 -9.69 5.39 5.28
N LEU A 49 -9.97 4.26 5.94
CA LEU A 49 -8.95 3.36 6.46
C LEU A 49 -8.06 2.80 5.33
N ILE A 50 -8.65 2.31 4.24
CA ILE A 50 -7.88 1.79 3.10
C ILE A 50 -7.05 2.90 2.45
N SER A 51 -7.62 4.08 2.23
CA SER A 51 -6.91 5.22 1.63
C SER A 51 -5.71 5.68 2.45
N ILE A 52 -5.83 5.74 3.78
CA ILE A 52 -4.70 6.10 4.65
C ILE A 52 -3.59 5.05 4.56
N ASN A 53 -3.94 3.77 4.56
CA ASN A 53 -2.95 2.69 4.39
C ASN A 53 -2.24 2.77 3.03
N LEU A 54 -2.99 2.99 1.94
CA LEU A 54 -2.41 3.17 0.61
C LEU A 54 -1.48 4.40 0.55
N ALA A 55 -1.85 5.49 1.20
CA ALA A 55 -0.97 6.66 1.29
C ALA A 55 0.36 6.32 1.97
N VAL A 56 0.33 5.63 3.12
CA VAL A 56 1.57 5.19 3.81
C VAL A 56 2.40 4.24 2.96
N LEU A 57 1.76 3.26 2.30
CA LEU A 57 2.45 2.33 1.41
C LEU A 57 3.10 3.05 0.22
N ASN A 58 2.43 4.06 -0.36
CA ASN A 58 2.98 4.86 -1.46
C ASN A 58 4.19 5.71 -1.03
N PHE A 59 4.34 6.03 0.26
CA PHE A 59 5.54 6.72 0.77
C PHE A 59 6.75 5.79 0.98
N LEU A 60 6.59 4.47 0.87
CA LEU A 60 7.73 3.55 0.96
C LEU A 60 8.71 3.79 -0.19
N PRO A 61 10.03 3.63 0.05
CA PRO A 61 11.08 3.87 -0.95
C PRO A 61 11.17 2.73 -1.97
N ILE A 62 10.07 2.45 -2.67
CA ILE A 62 9.96 1.45 -3.73
C ILE A 62 10.02 2.21 -5.07
N PRO A 63 10.98 1.90 -5.98
CA PRO A 63 11.24 2.71 -7.19
C PRO A 63 10.06 2.99 -8.12
N VAL A 64 8.98 2.22 -8.03
CA VAL A 64 7.75 2.36 -8.84
C VAL A 64 6.66 3.17 -8.14
N LEU A 65 6.76 3.31 -6.82
CA LEU A 65 5.82 4.10 -6.00
C LEU A 65 6.31 5.54 -5.87
N ASP A 66 5.41 6.44 -5.49
CA ASP A 66 5.68 7.86 -5.29
C ASP A 66 6.86 8.10 -4.31
N GLY A 67 6.98 7.27 -3.28
CA GLY A 67 8.08 7.30 -2.30
C GLY A 67 9.44 6.90 -2.87
N GLY A 68 9.48 6.11 -3.96
CA GLY A 68 10.71 5.83 -4.70
C GLY A 68 11.28 7.06 -5.37
N HIS A 69 10.41 7.90 -5.94
CA HIS A 69 10.81 9.21 -6.48
C HIS A 69 11.34 10.13 -5.39
N LEU A 70 10.66 10.15 -4.23
CA LEU A 70 11.10 10.91 -3.07
C LEU A 70 12.49 10.46 -2.58
N LEU A 71 12.75 9.15 -2.55
CA LEU A 71 14.07 8.60 -2.23
C LEU A 71 15.13 9.10 -3.22
N PHE A 72 14.86 9.06 -4.53
CA PHE A 72 15.81 9.58 -5.52
C PHE A 72 16.09 11.06 -5.29
N PHE A 73 15.08 11.87 -4.99
CA PHE A 73 15.30 13.29 -4.66
C PHE A 73 16.11 13.49 -3.38
N PHE A 74 15.90 12.69 -2.34
CA PHE A 74 16.74 12.73 -1.14
C PHE A 74 18.21 12.38 -1.44
N ILE A 75 18.45 11.38 -2.28
CA ILE A 75 19.79 10.98 -2.72
C ILE A 75 20.43 12.10 -3.56
N GLU A 76 19.68 12.70 -4.49
CA GLU A 76 20.14 13.82 -5.32
C GLU A 76 20.49 15.04 -4.45
N ALA A 77 19.68 15.34 -3.44
CA ALA A 77 19.94 16.42 -2.49
C ALA A 77 21.19 16.16 -1.64
N ALA A 78 21.43 14.92 -1.21
CA ALA A 78 22.61 14.55 -0.45
C ALA A 78 23.91 14.53 -1.28
N ILE A 79 23.83 14.07 -2.54
CA ILE A 79 24.98 13.96 -3.46
C ILE A 79 25.24 15.29 -4.21
N GLY A 80 24.24 16.17 -4.28
CA GLY A 80 24.31 17.45 -5.00
C GLY A 80 24.36 17.30 -6.52
N LYS A 81 24.07 16.10 -7.05
CA LYS A 81 24.07 15.78 -8.49
C LYS A 81 22.89 14.88 -8.82
N PRO A 82 22.32 15.01 -10.04
CA PRO A 82 21.22 14.16 -10.48
C PRO A 82 21.66 12.69 -10.54
N VAL A 83 20.80 11.78 -10.10
CA VAL A 83 21.03 10.34 -10.23
C VAL A 83 21.01 9.99 -11.72
N ASN A 84 21.96 9.16 -12.16
CA ASN A 84 22.07 8.75 -13.55
C ASN A 84 20.76 8.12 -14.04
N THR A 85 20.23 8.63 -15.16
CA THR A 85 18.96 8.19 -15.76
C THR A 85 18.91 6.68 -15.97
N LYS A 86 20.02 6.06 -16.39
CA LYS A 86 20.10 4.61 -16.58
C LYS A 86 19.87 3.82 -15.29
N ILE A 87 20.35 4.33 -14.15
CA ILE A 87 20.19 3.69 -12.84
C ILE A 87 18.74 3.80 -12.39
N ARG A 88 18.11 4.96 -12.60
CA ARG A 88 16.68 5.17 -12.30
C ARG A 88 15.79 4.24 -13.13
N GLU A 89 16.04 4.14 -14.44
CA GLU A 89 15.29 3.26 -15.35
C GLU A 89 15.42 1.78 -14.95
N VAL A 90 16.64 1.30 -14.64
CA VAL A 90 16.85 -0.08 -14.19
C VAL A 90 16.14 -0.34 -12.86
N ALA A 91 16.26 0.58 -11.89
CA ALA A 91 15.58 0.45 -10.61
C ALA A 91 14.04 0.40 -10.77
N GLN A 92 13.49 1.22 -11.67
CA GLN A 92 12.06 1.20 -12.00
C GLN A 92 11.64 -0.11 -12.66
N GLN A 93 12.39 -0.60 -13.66
CA GLN A 93 12.08 -1.87 -14.33
C GLN A 93 12.10 -3.05 -13.35
N VAL A 94 13.12 -3.12 -12.49
CA VAL A 94 13.23 -4.14 -11.44
C VAL A 94 12.05 -4.02 -10.48
N GLY A 95 11.71 -2.80 -10.07
CA GLY A 95 10.57 -2.56 -9.19
C GLY A 95 9.24 -3.01 -9.83
N ILE A 96 9.01 -2.72 -11.11
CA ILE A 96 7.78 -3.11 -11.82
C ILE A 96 7.71 -4.62 -11.91
N PHE A 97 8.81 -5.28 -12.25
CA PHE A 97 8.89 -6.72 -12.32
C PHE A 97 8.52 -7.38 -10.98
N ILE A 98 9.09 -6.89 -9.88
CA ILE A 98 8.76 -7.37 -8.52
C ILE A 98 7.29 -7.12 -8.18
N LEU A 99 6.76 -5.94 -8.49
CA LEU A 99 5.35 -5.61 -8.22
C LEU A 99 4.39 -6.49 -9.00
N VAL A 100 4.67 -6.78 -10.27
CA VAL A 100 3.84 -7.67 -11.09
C VAL A 100 3.85 -9.09 -10.51
N ILE A 101 5.02 -9.60 -10.11
CA ILE A 101 5.11 -10.91 -9.45
C ILE A 101 4.31 -10.94 -8.15
N LEU A 102 4.46 -9.91 -7.31
CA LEU A 102 3.72 -9.80 -6.06
C LEU A 102 2.21 -9.74 -6.30
N MET A 103 1.78 -8.97 -7.30
CA MET A 103 0.38 -8.87 -7.68
C MET A 103 -0.18 -10.24 -8.11
N ILE A 104 0.52 -10.96 -8.99
CA ILE A 104 0.14 -12.32 -9.40
C ILE A 104 0.06 -13.25 -8.19
N PHE A 105 1.07 -13.21 -7.30
CA PHE A 105 1.10 -14.04 -6.09
C PHE A 105 -0.08 -13.76 -5.16
N VAL A 106 -0.39 -12.48 -4.89
CA VAL A 106 -1.51 -12.09 -4.03
C VAL A 106 -2.83 -12.50 -4.67
N PHE A 107 -3.05 -12.22 -5.97
CA PHE A 107 -4.25 -12.63 -6.68
C PHE A 107 -4.43 -14.16 -6.69
N TYR A 108 -3.35 -14.91 -6.95
CA TYR A 108 -3.38 -16.37 -6.93
C TYR A 108 -3.73 -16.92 -5.55
N ASN A 109 -3.16 -16.35 -4.49
CA ASN A 109 -3.47 -16.73 -3.11
C ASN A 109 -4.95 -16.45 -2.78
N ASP A 110 -5.46 -15.28 -3.20
CA ASP A 110 -6.82 -14.85 -2.93
C ASP A 110 -7.85 -15.72 -3.68
N ILE A 111 -7.60 -16.03 -4.95
CA ILE A 111 -8.43 -16.96 -5.75
C ILE A 111 -8.40 -18.35 -5.12
N THR A 112 -7.22 -18.88 -4.81
CA THR A 112 -7.09 -20.20 -4.17
C THR A 112 -7.85 -20.24 -2.85
N ARG A 113 -7.72 -19.20 -2.02
CA ARG A 113 -8.45 -19.12 -0.76
C ARG A 113 -9.97 -19.08 -0.95
N TYR A 114 -10.46 -18.33 -1.94
CA TYR A 114 -11.89 -18.22 -2.22
C TYR A 114 -12.49 -19.52 -2.79
N PHE A 115 -11.75 -20.27 -3.61
CA PHE A 115 -12.24 -21.51 -4.22
C PHE A 115 -12.07 -22.76 -3.34
N PHE A 116 -11.07 -22.79 -2.44
CA PHE A 116 -10.77 -23.94 -1.58
C PHE A 116 -11.22 -23.77 -0.12
N SER A 117 -11.86 -22.65 0.23
CA SER A 117 -12.54 -22.42 1.53
C SER A 117 -14.05 -22.57 1.39
#